data_AF-A0A659UHY7-F1
#
_entry.id   AF-A0A659UHY7-F1
#
_cell.length_a   1.000
_cell.length_b   1.000
_cell.length_c   1.000
_cell.angle_alpha   90.00
_cell.angle_beta   90.00
_cell.angle_gamma   90.00
#
_symmetry.space_group_name_H-M   'P 1'
#
loop_
_entity.id
_entity.type
_entity.pdbx_description
1 polymer ?
#
loop_
_entity_poly.entity_id
_entity_poly.type
_entity_poly.pdbx_seq_one_letter_code
_entity_poly.pdbx_strand_id
1 'polypeptide(L)'
;LQFIVGVLLILFGMRWLRKAILRSVGVIALHDEEAAFAKETAALHRQADDRRADYIAGLASFKAVLLEGVEVVFIVIAVGAAHGQTLYASLGALAAFILVALIGLAVHRPLARLLDNALKFIVGLMLTSFGVFWTGEGLGAEWPGEDLALLAIFAIFA
;
A
#
# COMPACT_ATOMS: atom_id res chain seq x y z
N LEU A 1 4.99 -21.45 3.05
CA LEU A 1 5.12 -20.07 2.51
C LEU A 1 4.16 -19.11 3.21
N GLN A 2 2.86 -19.42 3.25
CA GLN A 2 1.83 -18.59 3.90
C GLN A 2 2.17 -18.20 5.36
N PHE A 3 2.65 -19.14 6.18
CA PHE A 3 3.07 -18.82 7.55
C PHE A 3 4.11 -17.69 7.62
N ILE A 4 5.18 -17.77 6.83
CA ILE A 4 6.27 -16.79 6.82
C ILE A 4 5.73 -15.43 6.37
N VAL A 5 4.95 -15.41 5.28
CA VAL A 5 4.36 -14.18 4.75
C VAL A 5 3.38 -13.59 5.75
N GLY A 6 2.53 -14.40 6.37
CA GLY A 6 1.60 -13.98 7.43
C GLY A 6 2.32 -13.33 8.61
N VAL A 7 3.40 -13.94 9.10
CA VAL A 7 4.21 -13.37 10.20
C VAL A 7 4.82 -12.02 9.79
N LEU A 8 5.37 -11.92 8.58
CA LEU A 8 5.90 -10.64 8.08
C LEU A 8 4.80 -9.57 8.00
N LEU A 9 3.62 -9.91 7.47
CA LEU A 9 2.48 -9.01 7.39
C LEU A 9 2.02 -8.54 8.78
N ILE A 10 1.99 -9.41 9.78
CA ILE A 10 1.69 -9.03 11.17
C ILE A 10 2.75 -8.05 11.69
N LEU A 11 4.04 -8.32 11.49
CA LEU A 11 5.12 -7.46 11.99
C LEU A 11 5.09 -6.06 11.37
N PHE A 12 4.84 -5.97 10.06
CA PHE A 12 4.70 -4.69 9.37
C PHE A 12 3.38 -3.99 9.74
N GLY A 13 2.27 -4.73 9.69
CA GLY A 13 0.93 -4.27 10.01
C GLY A 13 0.84 -3.70 11.42
N MET A 14 1.33 -4.41 12.44
CA MET A 14 1.30 -3.93 13.83
C MET A 14 2.10 -2.64 14.04
N ARG A 15 3.24 -2.47 13.37
CA ARG A 15 4.03 -1.22 13.46
C ARG A 15 3.28 -0.04 12.89
N TRP A 16 2.59 -0.24 11.77
CA TRP A 16 1.74 0.77 11.13
C TRP A 16 0.49 1.04 11.95
N LEU A 17 -0.24 0.00 12.32
CA LEU A 17 -1.47 0.07 13.09
C LEU A 17 -1.26 0.75 14.45
N ARG A 18 -0.18 0.40 15.18
CA ARG A 18 0.19 1.09 16.43
C ARG A 18 0.35 2.59 16.22
N LYS A 19 1.10 3.01 15.20
CA LYS A 19 1.30 4.44 14.90
C LYS A 19 -0.02 5.11 14.51
N ALA A 20 -0.87 4.43 13.76
CA ALA A 20 -2.16 4.95 13.34
C ALA A 20 -3.13 5.13 14.52
N ILE A 21 -3.22 4.15 15.42
CA ILE A 21 -4.01 4.23 16.67
C ILE A 21 -3.51 5.35 17.57
N LEU A 22 -2.19 5.47 17.76
CA LEU A 22 -1.63 6.54 18.58
C LEU A 22 -1.92 7.93 18.01
N ARG A 23 -2.08 8.06 16.69
CA ARG A 23 -2.53 9.30 16.03
C ARG A 23 -4.03 9.54 16.16
N SER A 24 -4.86 8.51 16.06
CA SER A 24 -6.32 8.66 16.18
C SER A 24 -6.76 9.02 17.60
N VAL A 25 -6.05 8.52 18.62
CA VAL A 25 -6.32 8.83 20.04
C VAL A 25 -5.62 10.12 20.52
N GLY A 26 -4.87 10.80 19.64
CA GLY A 26 -4.26 12.10 19.92
C GLY A 26 -2.98 12.07 20.77
N VAL A 27 -2.39 10.88 21.00
CA VAL A 27 -1.10 10.73 21.70
C VAL A 27 0.07 11.19 20.81
N ILE A 28 -0.05 10.98 19.50
CA ILE A 28 0.86 11.49 18.49
C ILE A 28 0.09 12.49 17.64
N ALA A 29 0.70 13.64 17.34
CA ALA A 29 0.09 14.62 16.45
C ALA A 29 -0.27 13.98 15.09
N LEU A 30 -1.44 14.36 14.56
CA LEU A 30 -1.85 13.96 13.22
C LEU A 30 -0.76 14.37 12.24
N HIS A 31 -0.44 13.47 11.31
CA HIS A 31 0.52 13.82 10.27
C HIS A 31 -0.17 14.74 9.27
N ASP A 32 0.33 15.95 9.16
CA ASP A 32 -0.07 16.93 8.15
C ASP A 32 0.91 16.81 6.97
N GLU A 33 0.47 16.12 5.91
CA GLU A 33 1.28 15.93 4.72
C GLU A 33 1.48 17.22 3.93
N GLU A 34 0.54 18.17 3.97
CA GLU A 34 0.71 19.45 3.28
C GLU A 34 1.82 20.27 3.95
N ALA A 35 1.84 20.30 5.28
CA ALA A 35 2.90 20.96 6.04
C ALA A 35 4.26 20.24 5.88
N ALA A 36 4.27 18.90 5.87
CA ALA A 36 5.48 18.12 5.66
C ALA A 36 6.04 18.32 4.24
N PHE A 37 5.18 18.30 3.23
CA PHE A 37 5.53 18.55 1.84
C PHE A 37 6.06 19.97 1.68
N ALA A 38 5.34 20.99 2.15
CA ALA A 38 5.79 22.39 2.06
C ALA A 38 7.16 22.60 2.72
N LYS A 39 7.44 21.93 3.85
CA LYS A 39 8.73 21.98 4.53
C LYS A 39 9.84 21.33 3.72
N GLU A 40 9.61 20.14 3.16
CA GLU A 40 10.58 19.44 2.29
C GLU A 40 10.83 20.23 0.99
N THR A 41 9.78 20.73 0.35
CA THR A 41 9.88 21.59 -0.83
C THR A 41 10.68 22.85 -0.53
N ALA A 42 10.41 23.54 0.58
CA ALA A 42 11.18 24.71 0.99
C ALA A 42 12.64 24.39 1.32
N ALA A 43 12.93 23.21 1.88
CA ALA A 43 14.31 22.77 2.13
C ALA A 43 15.06 22.49 0.82
N LEU A 44 14.41 21.86 -0.15
CA LEU A 44 14.93 21.61 -1.49
C LEU A 44 15.22 22.91 -2.25
N HIS A 45 14.29 23.88 -2.25
CA HIS A 45 14.50 25.19 -2.87
C HIS A 45 15.61 26.01 -2.22
N ARG A 46 15.90 25.81 -0.92
CA ARG A 46 17.06 26.47 -0.26
C ARG A 46 18.39 25.85 -0.65
N GLN A 47 18.42 24.59 -1.05
CA GLN A 47 19.65 23.86 -1.39
C GLN A 47 19.93 23.84 -2.90
N ALA A 48 18.93 24.07 -3.75
CA ALA A 48 19.03 23.98 -5.19
C ALA A 48 18.15 25.04 -5.88
N ASP A 49 18.64 25.58 -7.00
CA ASP A 49 17.88 26.45 -7.91
C ASP A 49 16.60 25.72 -8.38
N ASP A 50 15.50 26.45 -8.64
CA ASP A 50 14.16 25.86 -8.82
C ASP A 50 14.13 24.72 -9.86
N ARG A 51 14.86 24.88 -10.97
CA ARG A 51 15.00 23.86 -12.02
C ARG A 51 15.66 22.56 -11.55
N ARG A 52 16.62 22.65 -10.61
CA ARG A 52 17.29 21.47 -10.05
C ARG A 52 16.43 20.77 -9.01
N ALA A 53 15.66 21.53 -8.22
CA ALA A 53 14.69 20.96 -7.28
C ALA A 53 13.61 20.14 -8.02
N ASP A 54 13.03 20.69 -9.09
CA ASP A 54 12.03 20.00 -9.93
C ASP A 54 12.61 18.73 -10.57
N TYR A 55 13.86 18.79 -11.04
CA TYR A 55 14.53 17.62 -11.62
C TYR A 55 14.76 16.50 -10.57
N ILE A 56 15.18 16.86 -9.36
CA ILE A 56 15.38 15.89 -8.27
C ILE A 56 14.04 15.25 -7.87
N ALA A 57 12.97 16.05 -7.74
CA ALA A 57 11.63 15.56 -7.45
C ALA A 57 11.10 14.62 -8.55
N GLY A 58 11.34 14.98 -9.82
CA GLY A 58 11.02 14.13 -10.97
C GLY A 58 11.77 12.80 -10.94
N LEU A 59 13.07 12.82 -10.63
CA LEU A 59 13.87 11.60 -10.53
C LEU A 59 13.44 10.72 -9.34
N ALA A 60 13.10 11.32 -8.20
CA ALA A 60 12.59 10.60 -7.03
C ALA A 60 11.25 9.90 -7.35
N SER A 61 10.32 10.63 -7.95
CA SER A 61 9.02 10.10 -8.37
C SER A 61 9.18 9.01 -9.42
N PHE A 62 10.06 9.21 -10.41
CA PHE A 62 10.36 8.21 -11.42
C PHE A 62 10.93 6.93 -10.80
N LYS A 63 11.88 7.02 -9.87
CA LYS A 63 12.44 5.85 -9.18
C LYS A 63 11.39 5.08 -8.39
N ALA A 64 10.50 5.79 -7.69
CA ALA A 64 9.40 5.17 -6.96
C ALA A 64 8.46 4.43 -7.93
N VAL A 65 7.95 5.10 -8.96
CA VAL A 65 7.03 4.51 -9.94
C VAL A 65 7.68 3.36 -10.72
N LEU A 66 8.96 3.49 -11.07
CA LEU A 66 9.70 2.43 -11.77
C LEU A 66 9.79 1.16 -10.90
N LEU A 67 10.05 1.31 -9.60
CA LEU A 67 10.10 0.17 -8.68
C LEU A 67 8.77 -0.58 -8.65
N GLU A 68 7.66 0.14 -8.48
CA GLU A 68 6.31 -0.43 -8.50
C GLU A 68 5.99 -1.09 -9.84
N GLY A 69 6.36 -0.45 -10.96
CA GLY A 69 6.15 -1.00 -12.30
C GLY A 69 6.93 -2.30 -12.56
N VAL A 70 8.15 -2.41 -12.02
CA VAL A 70 8.95 -3.63 -12.10
C VAL A 70 8.31 -4.77 -11.32
N GLU A 71 7.70 -4.50 -10.16
CA GLU A 71 6.95 -5.51 -9.40
C GLU A 71 5.78 -6.08 -10.21
N VAL A 72 5.04 -5.23 -10.92
CA VAL A 72 3.97 -5.69 -11.82
C VAL A 72 4.51 -6.62 -12.91
N VAL A 73 5.68 -6.32 -13.49
CA VAL A 73 6.33 -7.20 -14.46
C VAL A 73 6.68 -8.56 -13.84
N PHE A 74 7.18 -8.58 -12.60
CA PHE A 74 7.44 -9.85 -11.91
C PHE A 74 6.16 -10.67 -11.69
N ILE A 75 5.05 -10.04 -11.32
CA ILE A 75 3.75 -10.73 -11.18
C ILE A 75 3.31 -11.32 -12.52
N VAL A 76 3.35 -10.54 -13.61
CA VAL A 76 2.95 -11.00 -14.95
C VAL A 76 3.81 -12.17 -15.42
N ILE A 77 5.13 -12.12 -15.21
CA ILE A 77 6.04 -13.22 -15.55
C ILE A 77 5.73 -14.43 -14.67
N ALA A 78 5.61 -14.27 -13.36
CA ALA A 78 5.35 -15.39 -12.45
C ALA A 78 4.04 -16.11 -12.80
N VAL A 79 2.95 -15.37 -12.99
CA VAL A 79 1.62 -15.92 -13.31
C VAL A 79 1.57 -16.43 -14.76
N GLY A 80 2.10 -15.65 -15.71
CA GLY A 80 2.04 -15.96 -17.13
C GLY A 80 2.98 -17.09 -17.56
N ALA A 81 4.20 -17.14 -17.04
CA ALA A 81 5.18 -18.17 -17.39
C ALA A 81 4.85 -19.52 -16.74
N ALA A 82 4.19 -19.54 -15.58
CA ALA A 82 3.75 -20.78 -14.93
C ALA A 82 2.78 -21.60 -15.81
N HIS A 83 2.03 -20.95 -16.70
CA HIS A 83 1.00 -21.61 -17.52
C HIS A 83 1.16 -21.39 -19.04
N GLY A 84 2.24 -20.75 -19.49
CA GLY A 84 2.43 -20.39 -20.91
C GLY A 84 1.45 -19.34 -21.43
N GLN A 85 0.84 -18.56 -20.55
CA GLN A 85 -0.25 -17.61 -20.82
C GLN A 85 0.17 -16.15 -20.60
N THR A 86 1.43 -15.82 -20.87
CA THR A 86 1.98 -14.46 -20.70
C THR A 86 1.19 -13.38 -21.42
N LEU A 87 0.57 -13.69 -22.57
CA LEU A 87 -0.32 -12.75 -23.27
C LEU A 87 -1.56 -12.41 -22.44
N TYR A 88 -2.24 -13.40 -21.88
CA TYR A 88 -3.44 -13.19 -21.05
C TYR A 88 -3.09 -12.49 -19.73
N ALA A 89 -1.98 -12.87 -19.10
CA ALA A 89 -1.48 -12.18 -17.90
C ALA A 89 -1.16 -10.70 -18.17
N SER A 90 -0.54 -10.39 -19.32
CA SER A 90 -0.27 -9.02 -19.74
C SER A 90 -1.54 -8.21 -19.99
N LEU A 91 -2.55 -8.82 -20.64
CA LEU A 91 -3.85 -8.19 -20.84
C LEU A 91 -4.57 -7.91 -19.51
N GLY A 92 -4.49 -8.84 -18.56
CA GLY A 92 -5.02 -8.65 -17.20
C GLY A 92 -4.33 -7.49 -16.48
N ALA A 93 -3.00 -7.41 -16.54
CA ALA A 93 -2.25 -6.29 -15.97
C ALA A 93 -2.60 -4.95 -16.60
N LEU A 94 -2.76 -4.90 -17.93
CA LEU A 94 -3.21 -3.68 -18.63
C LEU A 94 -4.62 -3.27 -18.20
N ALA A 95 -5.55 -4.21 -18.10
CA ALA A 95 -6.92 -3.95 -17.64
C ALA A 95 -6.93 -3.43 -16.20
N ALA A 96 -6.16 -4.04 -15.30
CA ALA A 96 -6.00 -3.60 -13.92
C ALA A 96 -5.40 -2.19 -13.85
N PHE A 97 -4.37 -1.89 -14.65
CA PHE A 97 -3.77 -0.56 -14.73
C PHE A 97 -4.79 0.50 -15.16
N ILE A 98 -5.54 0.25 -16.24
CA ILE A 98 -6.57 1.18 -16.72
C ILE A 98 -7.64 1.39 -15.66
N LEU A 99 -8.13 0.31 -15.04
CA LEU A 99 -9.16 0.38 -14.01
C LEU A 99 -8.69 1.21 -12.81
N VAL A 100 -7.50 0.93 -12.29
CA VAL A 100 -6.94 1.64 -11.14
C VAL A 100 -6.65 3.10 -11.50
N ALA A 101 -6.19 3.40 -12.71
CA ALA A 101 -5.99 4.77 -13.18
C ALA A 101 -7.31 5.55 -13.24
N LEU A 102 -8.39 4.93 -13.75
CA LEU A 102 -9.72 5.55 -13.80
C LEU A 102 -10.28 5.79 -12.40
N ILE A 103 -10.17 4.82 -11.49
CA ILE A 103 -10.57 4.99 -10.09
C ILE A 103 -9.74 6.09 -9.43
N GLY A 104 -8.43 6.09 -9.65
CA GLY A 104 -7.51 7.12 -9.15
C GLY A 104 -7.95 8.51 -9.61
N LEU A 105 -8.22 8.70 -10.90
CA LEU A 105 -8.72 9.97 -11.45
C LEU A 105 -10.07 10.38 -10.85
N ALA A 106 -10.98 9.44 -10.63
CA ALA A 106 -12.29 9.72 -10.05
C ALA A 106 -12.20 10.13 -8.56
N VAL A 107 -11.29 9.49 -7.81
CA VAL A 107 -11.20 9.63 -6.34
C VAL A 107 -10.03 10.53 -5.90
N HIS A 108 -9.22 11.07 -6.83
CA HIS A 108 -8.03 11.87 -6.48
C HIS A 108 -8.37 13.08 -5.60
N ARG A 109 -9.49 13.77 -5.87
CA ARG A 109 -9.87 14.99 -5.14
C ARG A 109 -10.30 14.72 -3.69
N PRO A 110 -11.19 13.76 -3.41
CA PRO A 110 -11.56 13.46 -2.02
C PRO A 110 -10.41 12.84 -1.22
N LEU A 111 -9.58 11.97 -1.82
CA LEU A 111 -8.45 11.34 -1.12
C LEU A 111 -7.37 12.35 -0.72
N ALA A 112 -7.07 13.32 -1.58
CA ALA A 112 -6.05 14.34 -1.32
C ALA A 112 -6.41 15.29 -0.16
N ARG A 113 -7.69 15.38 0.24
CA ARG A 113 -8.15 16.41 1.19
C ARG A 113 -8.34 15.94 2.62
N LEU A 114 -8.59 14.65 2.86
CA LEU A 114 -9.23 14.25 4.12
C LEU A 114 -8.74 12.94 4.75
N LEU A 115 -7.95 12.11 4.05
CA LEU A 115 -7.87 10.69 4.44
C LEU A 115 -6.47 10.06 4.59
N ASP A 116 -5.39 10.82 4.72
CA ASP A 116 -4.06 10.19 4.86
C ASP A 116 -3.94 9.36 6.15
N ASN A 117 -4.29 9.94 7.30
CA ASN A 117 -4.22 9.23 8.58
C ASN A 117 -5.19 8.03 8.62
N ALA A 118 -6.35 8.13 7.96
CA ALA A 118 -7.30 7.02 7.86
C ALA A 118 -6.82 5.93 6.88
N LEU A 119 -6.16 6.29 5.78
CA LEU A 119 -5.56 5.34 4.85
C LEU A 119 -4.47 4.53 5.55
N LYS A 120 -3.58 5.20 6.32
CA LYS A 120 -2.56 4.54 7.14
C LYS A 120 -3.17 3.61 8.20
N PHE A 121 -4.32 3.98 8.76
CA PHE A 121 -5.06 3.12 9.69
C PHE A 121 -5.67 1.89 9.01
N ILE A 122 -6.46 2.09 7.94
CA ILE A 122 -7.11 1.01 7.19
C ILE A 122 -6.07 0.05 6.62
N VAL A 123 -4.99 0.55 6.02
CA VAL A 123 -3.89 -0.29 5.50
C VAL A 123 -3.23 -1.07 6.63
N GLY A 124 -2.96 -0.45 7.78
CA GLY A 124 -2.45 -1.16 8.96
C GLY A 124 -3.39 -2.30 9.39
N LEU A 125 -4.70 -2.05 9.38
CA LEU A 125 -5.73 -3.01 9.75
C LEU A 125 -5.83 -4.16 8.74
N MET A 126 -5.78 -3.86 7.45
CA MET A 126 -5.75 -4.86 6.38
C MET A 126 -4.51 -5.75 6.51
N LEU A 127 -3.31 -5.17 6.66
CA LEU A 127 -2.07 -5.93 6.80
C LEU A 127 -2.09 -6.86 8.03
N THR A 128 -2.58 -6.37 9.17
CA THR A 128 -2.71 -7.19 10.37
C THR A 128 -3.75 -8.30 10.19
N SER A 129 -4.88 -8.01 9.53
CA SER A 129 -5.93 -9.00 9.27
C SER A 129 -5.46 -10.12 8.34
N PHE A 130 -4.85 -9.76 7.20
CA PHE A 130 -4.22 -10.71 6.28
C PHE A 130 -3.10 -11.51 6.94
N GLY A 131 -2.32 -10.83 7.78
CA GLY A 131 -1.27 -11.47 8.55
C GLY A 131 -1.79 -12.58 9.46
N VAL A 132 -2.85 -12.29 10.24
CA VAL A 132 -3.50 -13.29 11.10
C VAL A 132 -4.09 -14.43 10.28
N PHE A 133 -4.80 -14.12 9.20
CA PHE A 133 -5.42 -15.10 8.32
C PHE A 133 -4.39 -16.09 7.74
N TRP A 134 -3.32 -15.59 7.12
CA TRP A 134 -2.27 -16.45 6.53
C TRP A 134 -1.36 -17.13 7.54
N THR A 135 -1.16 -16.55 8.72
CA THR A 135 -0.48 -17.26 9.81
C THR A 135 -1.33 -18.43 10.30
N GLY A 136 -2.66 -18.27 10.41
CA GLY A 136 -3.58 -19.37 10.76
C GLY A 136 -3.57 -20.49 9.72
N GLU A 137 -3.77 -20.15 8.44
CA GLU A 137 -3.68 -21.12 7.32
C GLU A 137 -2.32 -21.82 7.30
N GLY A 138 -1.24 -21.06 7.49
CA GLY A 138 0.12 -21.60 7.53
C GLY A 138 0.41 -22.52 8.72
N LEU A 139 -0.42 -22.48 9.77
CA LEU A 139 -0.37 -23.38 10.92
C LEU A 139 -1.37 -24.56 10.80
N GLY A 140 -2.14 -24.61 9.71
CA GLY A 140 -3.17 -25.64 9.49
C GLY A 140 -4.51 -25.35 10.17
N ALA A 141 -4.79 -24.10 10.54
CA ALA A 141 -6.11 -23.72 11.04
C ALA A 141 -7.11 -23.61 9.87
N GLU A 142 -8.24 -24.31 9.97
CA GLU A 142 -9.33 -24.20 9.00
C GLU A 142 -10.24 -23.03 9.39
N TRP A 143 -10.30 -22.00 8.55
CA TRP A 143 -11.16 -20.85 8.82
C TRP A 143 -12.62 -21.14 8.47
N PRO A 144 -13.59 -20.81 9.35
CA PRO A 144 -15.00 -20.97 9.04
C PRO A 144 -15.41 -20.00 7.93
N GLY A 145 -15.92 -20.53 6.82
CA GLY A 145 -16.27 -19.73 5.65
C GLY A 145 -15.10 -19.39 4.73
N GLU A 146 -13.98 -20.11 4.85
CA GLU A 146 -12.78 -19.95 4.01
C GLU A 146 -12.32 -18.48 3.97
N ASP A 147 -12.27 -17.87 2.79
CA ASP A 147 -11.83 -16.49 2.59
C ASP A 147 -12.73 -15.44 3.28
N LEU A 148 -14.00 -15.76 3.58
CA LEU A 148 -14.92 -14.85 4.26
C LEU A 148 -14.47 -14.57 5.71
N ALA A 149 -13.70 -15.47 6.31
CA ALA A 149 -13.13 -15.24 7.63
C ALA A 149 -12.23 -14.01 7.67
N LEU A 150 -11.59 -13.63 6.56
CA LEU A 150 -10.79 -12.41 6.47
C LEU A 150 -11.61 -11.16 6.79
N LEU A 151 -12.86 -11.08 6.30
CA LEU A 151 -13.76 -9.97 6.59
C LEU A 151 -14.15 -9.94 8.07
N ALA A 152 -14.36 -11.12 8.67
CA ALA A 152 -14.64 -11.22 10.10
C ALA A 152 -13.44 -10.79 10.95
N ILE A 153 -12.22 -11.22 10.60
CA ILE A 153 -10.98 -10.81 11.28
C ILE A 153 -10.78 -9.29 11.17
N PHE A 154 -11.01 -8.73 9.97
CA PHE A 154 -10.96 -7.29 9.75
C PHE A 154 -11.98 -6.56 10.62
N ALA A 155 -13.24 -7.03 10.67
CA ALA A 155 -14.27 -6.43 11.49
C ALA A 155 -13.99 -6.51 13.00
N ILE A 156 -13.26 -7.52 13.47
CA ILE A 156 -12.84 -7.63 14.87
C ILE A 156 -11.77 -6.58 15.23
N PHE A 157 -10.89 -6.23 14.29
CA PHE A 157 -9.85 -5.23 14.52
C PHE A 157 -10.31 -3.78 14.34
N ALA A 158 -11.35 -3.55 13.53
CA ALA A 158 -11.90 -2.23 13.18
C ALA A 158 -12.68 -1.58 14.33
#